data_AF-A0A6A6UZ20-F1
#
_entry.id   AF-A0A6A6UZ20-F1
#
_cell.length_a   1.000
_cell.length_b   1.000
_cell.length_c   1.000
_cell.angle_alpha   90.00
_cell.angle_beta   90.00
_cell.angle_gamma   90.00
#
_symmetry.space_group_name_H-M   'P 1'
#
loop_
_entity.id
_entity.type
_entity.pdbx_description
1 polymer ?
#
loop_
_entity_poly.entity_id
_entity_poly.type
_entity_poly.pdbx_seq_one_letter_code
_entity_poly.pdbx_strand_id
1 'polypeptide(L)'
;MAGLPPELVIKIIGYLDPRSTFAFARTCTTLWELCTPLMKAHATKLAEEDANPTPFWTMLNNVLDNDDPTCSWYYRDVIGPGVNDKVPTAAGASGIPLHLQEKSLELAQRIGQIYDVHSMNGYLPKDEDTKISPAYVGLLVELLPLMETLHFSTNFGIPLAALQKMILSFGLPGAPKPLPLQYLKVVTIKNSFKTYTRETWCRYFSYLPSGRELCEANMGSILEANPDGNEYSKSYVDILCIDDGRIDAGSFYLIMSKMVALRRFKYFDNVHRKLSDWGVPLQAVNGAQAIVESLVEFAAHSLESLDIGVAGQV
;
A
#
# COMPACT_ATOMS: atom_id res chain seq x y z
N MET A 1 13.73 31.20 15.32
CA MET A 1 13.01 30.87 16.59
C MET A 1 13.63 31.51 17.83
N ALA A 2 14.90 31.95 17.80
CA ALA A 2 15.44 32.78 18.89
C ALA A 2 14.62 34.08 18.99
N GLY A 3 13.75 34.17 20.00
CA GLY A 3 12.84 35.30 20.21
C GLY A 3 11.38 34.91 20.44
N LEU A 4 10.98 33.66 20.16
CA LEU A 4 9.64 33.19 20.57
C LEU A 4 9.68 32.66 22.02
N PRO A 5 8.65 32.96 22.83
CA PRO A 5 8.43 32.30 24.12
C PRO A 5 8.38 30.77 23.96
N PRO A 6 8.98 29.99 24.90
CA PRO A 6 8.99 28.53 24.85
C PRO A 6 7.60 27.90 24.69
N GLU A 7 6.58 28.52 25.26
CA GLU A 7 5.19 28.05 25.20
C GLU A 7 4.63 28.12 23.77
N LEU A 8 4.93 29.19 23.03
CA LEU A 8 4.55 29.32 21.63
C LEU A 8 5.31 28.33 20.75
N VAL A 9 6.59 28.11 21.05
CA VAL A 9 7.41 27.13 20.35
C VAL A 9 6.83 25.72 20.55
N ILE A 10 6.52 25.33 21.79
CA ILE A 10 5.85 24.05 22.10
C ILE A 10 4.51 23.95 21.36
N LYS A 11 3.70 25.01 21.35
CA LYS A 11 2.40 25.01 20.66
C LYS A 11 2.55 24.76 19.17
N ILE A 12 3.55 25.39 18.52
CA ILE A 12 3.84 25.18 17.10
C ILE A 12 4.30 23.74 16.85
N ILE A 13 5.21 23.23 17.69
CA ILE A 13 5.74 21.86 17.57
C ILE A 13 4.65 20.82 17.83
N GLY A 14 3.65 21.14 18.65
CA GLY A 14 2.47 20.28 18.85
C GLY A 14 1.70 19.97 17.56
N TYR A 15 1.89 20.76 16.50
CA TYR A 15 1.33 20.53 15.17
C TYR A 15 2.33 19.87 14.19
N LEU A 16 3.50 19.44 14.65
CA LEU A 16 4.44 18.65 13.87
C LEU A 16 4.24 17.16 14.14
N ASP A 17 4.31 16.37 13.06
CA ASP A 17 4.27 14.93 13.18
C ASP A 17 5.48 14.38 13.96
N PRO A 18 5.41 13.15 14.52
CA PRO A 18 6.49 12.60 15.34
C PRO A 18 7.88 12.67 14.71
N ARG A 19 8.00 12.48 13.39
CA ARG A 19 9.29 12.52 12.69
C ARG A 19 9.78 13.94 12.54
N SER A 20 8.91 14.87 12.17
CA SER A 20 9.23 16.30 12.09
C SER A 20 9.59 16.87 13.46
N THR A 21 8.87 16.50 14.52
CA THR A 21 9.19 16.87 15.91
C THR A 21 10.58 16.40 16.31
N PHE A 22 10.93 15.14 16.01
CA PHE A 22 12.27 14.61 16.28
C PHE A 22 13.37 15.32 15.47
N ALA A 23 13.15 15.53 14.16
CA ALA A 23 14.09 16.24 13.30
C ALA A 23 14.33 17.67 13.80
N PHE A 24 13.26 18.35 14.22
CA PHE A 24 13.33 19.68 14.80
C PHE A 24 14.07 19.70 16.15
N ALA A 25 13.76 18.76 17.05
CA ALA A 25 14.41 18.63 18.36
C ALA A 25 15.94 18.45 18.25
N ARG A 26 16.41 17.77 17.20
CA ARG A 26 17.84 17.50 16.98
C ARG A 26 18.67 18.70 16.54
N THR A 27 18.06 19.84 16.27
CA THR A 27 18.78 21.02 15.76
C THR A 27 19.65 21.69 16.84
N CYS A 28 19.26 21.67 18.11
CA CYS A 28 20.10 22.08 19.25
C CYS A 28 19.61 21.51 20.59
N THR A 29 20.48 21.53 21.61
CA THR A 29 20.20 20.96 22.95
C THR A 29 18.99 21.59 23.64
N THR A 30 18.82 22.91 23.54
CA THR A 30 17.66 23.59 24.15
C THR A 30 16.33 23.12 23.53
N LEU A 31 16.29 22.91 22.22
CA LEU A 31 15.09 22.40 21.54
C LEU A 31 14.87 20.91 21.84
N TRP A 32 15.94 20.14 22.00
CA TRP A 32 15.84 18.76 22.46
C TRP A 32 15.15 18.65 23.82
N GLU A 33 15.61 19.44 24.80
CA GLU A 33 15.02 19.50 26.14
C GLU A 33 13.54 19.93 26.08
N LEU A 34 13.25 20.96 25.29
CA LEU A 34 11.90 21.49 25.10
C LEU A 34 10.94 20.46 24.45
N CYS A 35 11.40 19.72 23.45
CA CYS A 35 10.61 18.73 22.73
C CYS A 35 10.49 17.39 23.46
N THR A 36 11.33 17.12 24.48
CA THR A 36 11.38 15.82 25.15
C THR A 36 10.02 15.33 25.66
N PRO A 37 9.18 16.17 26.30
CA PRO A 37 7.83 15.75 26.69
C PRO A 37 6.94 15.35 25.50
N LEU A 38 7.00 16.09 24.40
CA LEU A 38 6.23 15.80 23.17
C LEU A 38 6.71 14.50 22.52
N MET A 39 8.03 14.29 22.42
CA MET A 39 8.59 13.05 21.89
C MET A 39 8.18 11.83 22.73
N LYS A 40 8.16 11.97 24.07
CA LYS A 40 7.64 10.92 24.95
C LYS A 40 6.16 10.64 24.69
N ALA A 41 5.33 11.67 24.55
CA ALA A 41 3.91 11.51 24.24
C ALA A 41 3.69 10.83 22.88
N HIS A 42 4.46 11.19 21.85
CA HIS A 42 4.42 10.51 20.54
C HIS A 42 4.82 9.04 20.66
N ALA A 43 5.91 8.75 21.39
CA ALA A 43 6.37 7.38 21.59
C ALA A 43 5.33 6.52 22.33
N THR A 44 4.68 7.07 23.35
CA THR A 44 3.57 6.40 24.05
C THR A 44 2.43 6.08 23.10
N LYS A 45 1.95 7.06 22.32
CA LYS A 45 0.84 6.84 21.36
C LYS A 45 1.18 5.83 20.27
N LEU A 46 2.40 5.85 19.75
CA LEU A 46 2.86 4.86 18.77
C LEU A 46 2.89 3.45 19.39
N ALA A 47 3.42 3.32 20.61
CA ALA A 47 3.44 2.03 21.30
C ALA A 47 2.03 1.51 21.63
N GLU A 48 1.09 2.39 21.94
CA GLU A 48 -0.33 2.03 22.15
C GLU A 48 -0.98 1.47 20.88
N GLU A 49 -0.76 2.13 19.73
CA GLU A 49 -1.28 1.69 18.43
C GLU A 49 -0.60 0.39 17.96
N ASP A 50 0.72 0.27 18.11
CA ASP A 50 1.46 -0.95 17.76
C ASP A 50 1.00 -2.16 18.59
N ALA A 51 0.70 -1.94 19.87
CA ALA A 51 0.21 -2.99 20.76
C ALA A 51 -1.24 -3.41 20.45
N ASN A 52 -2.07 -2.47 19.97
CA ASN A 52 -3.48 -2.70 19.68
C ASN A 52 -3.88 -2.01 18.36
N PRO A 53 -3.56 -2.59 17.20
CA PRO A 53 -3.87 -2.00 15.91
C PRO A 53 -5.37 -1.68 15.80
N THR A 54 -5.69 -0.42 15.51
CA THR A 54 -7.05 0.04 15.41
C THR A 54 -7.71 -0.54 14.15
N PRO A 55 -8.89 -1.18 14.24
CA PRO A 55 -9.61 -1.66 13.06
C PRO A 55 -9.86 -0.54 12.06
N PHE A 56 -9.75 -0.83 10.76
CA PHE A 56 -9.79 0.18 9.69
C PHE A 56 -10.97 1.15 9.81
N TRP A 57 -12.18 0.65 10.06
CA TRP A 57 -13.37 1.49 10.16
C TRP A 57 -13.34 2.40 11.39
N THR A 58 -12.83 1.90 12.51
CA THR A 58 -12.65 2.69 13.73
C THR A 58 -11.60 3.77 13.51
N MET A 59 -10.47 3.41 12.90
CA MET A 59 -9.42 4.36 12.52
C MET A 59 -10.00 5.45 11.60
N LEU A 60 -10.73 5.05 10.56
CA LEU A 60 -11.30 5.99 9.60
C LEU A 60 -12.28 6.95 10.28
N ASN A 61 -13.14 6.46 11.17
CA ASN A 61 -14.04 7.30 11.96
C ASN A 61 -13.23 8.26 12.85
N ASN A 62 -12.20 7.77 13.53
CA ASN A 62 -11.36 8.60 14.39
C ASN A 62 -10.66 9.72 13.60
N VAL A 63 -10.31 9.50 12.34
CA VAL A 63 -9.68 10.55 11.51
C VAL A 63 -10.71 11.49 10.89
N LEU A 64 -11.88 10.98 10.49
CA LEU A 64 -12.90 11.78 9.84
C LEU A 64 -13.76 12.59 10.81
N ASP A 65 -14.05 12.05 11.99
CA ASP A 65 -14.93 12.68 13.00
C ASP A 65 -14.15 13.55 13.99
N ASN A 66 -12.83 13.42 14.05
CA ASN A 66 -12.01 14.25 14.91
C ASN A 66 -11.49 15.47 14.15
N ASP A 67 -11.75 16.66 14.70
CA ASP A 67 -11.20 17.92 14.19
C ASP A 67 -9.68 18.03 14.42
N ASP A 68 -9.08 17.07 15.13
CA ASP A 68 -7.65 16.98 15.36
C ASP A 68 -6.92 16.30 14.17
N PRO A 69 -6.21 17.07 13.31
CA PRO A 69 -5.45 16.52 12.18
C PRO A 69 -4.24 15.68 12.63
N THR A 70 -3.89 15.69 13.92
CA THR A 70 -2.75 14.93 14.44
C THR A 70 -3.09 13.47 14.72
N CYS A 71 -4.37 13.11 14.80
CA CYS A 71 -4.80 11.74 15.10
C CYS A 71 -4.25 10.74 14.09
N SER A 72 -4.13 11.13 12.82
CA SER A 72 -3.70 10.20 11.79
C SER A 72 -2.20 9.88 11.78
N TRP A 73 -1.38 10.63 12.52
CA TRP A 73 0.07 10.44 12.54
C TRP A 73 0.53 9.13 13.20
N TYR A 74 -0.37 8.51 13.94
CA TYR A 74 -0.09 7.34 14.75
C TYR A 74 -0.50 6.03 14.07
N TYR A 75 -1.35 6.06 13.04
CA TYR A 75 -1.72 4.88 12.27
C TYR A 75 -0.61 4.51 11.28
N ARG A 76 0.29 3.63 11.71
CA ARG A 76 1.43 3.15 10.92
C ARG A 76 1.16 1.84 10.20
N ASP A 77 0.39 0.97 10.84
CA ASP A 77 -0.01 -0.33 10.32
C ASP A 77 -1.52 -0.36 10.11
N VAL A 78 -1.93 -0.46 8.85
CA VAL A 78 -3.33 -0.40 8.46
C VAL A 78 -3.76 -1.73 7.89
N ILE A 79 -4.62 -2.40 8.63
CA ILE A 79 -5.30 -3.61 8.18
C ILE A 79 -6.60 -3.20 7.51
N GLY A 80 -6.54 -3.04 6.20
CA GLY A 80 -7.67 -2.79 5.34
C GLY A 80 -8.77 -3.85 5.47
N PRO A 81 -10.01 -3.49 5.10
CA PRO A 81 -11.17 -4.34 5.29
C PRO A 81 -11.04 -5.68 4.52
N GLY A 82 -11.67 -6.72 5.05
CA GLY A 82 -11.75 -8.07 4.45
C GLY A 82 -10.53 -8.97 4.54
N VAL A 83 -9.42 -8.53 5.17
CA VAL A 83 -8.36 -9.46 5.59
C VAL A 83 -8.87 -10.36 6.72
N ASN A 84 -9.69 -9.81 7.62
CA ASN A 84 -10.39 -10.54 8.70
C ASN A 84 -11.80 -10.00 9.03
N ASP A 85 -12.21 -8.86 8.45
CA ASP A 85 -13.47 -8.22 8.81
C ASP A 85 -14.66 -8.91 8.14
N LYS A 86 -15.60 -9.38 8.98
CA LYS A 86 -17.01 -9.22 8.63
C LYS A 86 -17.19 -7.72 8.52
N VAL A 87 -17.25 -7.18 7.29
CA VAL A 87 -17.85 -5.86 7.04
C VAL A 87 -19.06 -5.78 7.96
N PRO A 88 -19.28 -4.71 8.75
CA PRO A 88 -20.41 -4.61 9.65
C PRO A 88 -21.72 -4.86 8.87
N THR A 89 -22.11 -6.11 8.75
CA THR A 89 -23.40 -6.54 8.23
C THR A 89 -24.29 -6.40 9.42
N ALA A 90 -24.70 -5.16 9.69
CA ALA A 90 -25.81 -4.95 10.56
C ALA A 90 -26.96 -5.77 9.96
N ALA A 91 -27.47 -6.72 10.72
CA ALA A 91 -28.80 -7.22 10.51
C ALA A 91 -29.74 -6.00 10.59
N GLY A 92 -29.98 -5.35 9.45
CA GLY A 92 -30.87 -4.20 9.29
C GLY A 92 -30.27 -2.88 8.77
N ALA A 93 -28.94 -2.68 8.73
CA ALA A 93 -28.35 -1.41 8.27
C ALA A 93 -27.11 -1.64 7.39
N SER A 94 -27.33 -1.88 6.11
CA SER A 94 -26.26 -1.69 5.14
C SER A 94 -25.82 -0.23 5.16
N GLY A 95 -24.57 0.06 5.47
CA GLY A 95 -24.01 1.36 5.17
C GLY A 95 -22.90 1.77 6.10
N ILE A 96 -21.73 2.02 5.52
CA ILE A 96 -20.87 3.11 5.98
C ILE A 96 -21.77 4.32 6.31
N PRO A 97 -21.67 4.93 7.50
CA PRO A 97 -22.43 6.14 7.84
C PRO A 97 -22.46 7.15 6.68
N LEU A 98 -23.63 7.73 6.38
CA LEU A 98 -23.83 8.58 5.20
C LEU A 98 -22.81 9.72 5.12
N HIS A 99 -22.48 10.34 6.25
CA HIS A 99 -21.51 11.43 6.31
C HIS A 99 -20.08 10.99 5.91
N LEU A 100 -19.70 9.74 6.19
CA LEU A 100 -18.42 9.19 5.75
C LEU A 100 -18.44 8.88 4.25
N GLN A 101 -19.59 8.44 3.72
CA GLN A 101 -19.74 8.28 2.28
C GLN A 101 -19.56 9.62 1.56
N GLU A 102 -20.20 10.68 2.05
CA GLU A 102 -20.09 12.04 1.52
C GLU A 102 -18.65 12.58 1.59
N LYS A 103 -18.01 12.50 2.78
CA LYS A 103 -16.60 12.90 2.94
C LYS A 103 -15.66 12.08 2.04
N SER A 104 -15.90 10.78 1.93
CA SER A 104 -15.11 9.91 1.06
C SER A 104 -15.24 10.30 -0.41
N LEU A 105 -16.45 10.64 -0.85
CA LEU A 105 -16.71 11.07 -2.22
C LEU A 105 -16.08 12.43 -2.51
N GLU A 106 -16.18 13.38 -1.58
CA GLU A 106 -15.51 14.69 -1.68
C GLU A 106 -13.99 14.52 -1.84
N LEU A 107 -13.39 13.67 -1.00
CA LEU A 107 -11.97 13.38 -1.05
C LEU A 107 -11.56 12.69 -2.36
N ALA A 108 -12.35 11.72 -2.82
CA ALA A 108 -12.13 11.04 -4.09
C ALA A 108 -12.17 12.03 -5.26
N GLN A 109 -13.11 12.97 -5.24
CA GLN A 109 -13.22 14.04 -6.24
C GLN A 109 -12.00 14.97 -6.17
N ARG A 110 -11.58 15.38 -4.98
CA ARG A 110 -10.38 16.22 -4.77
C ARG A 110 -9.12 15.55 -5.32
N ILE A 111 -8.95 14.25 -5.05
CA ILE A 111 -7.81 13.47 -5.55
C ILE A 111 -7.92 13.26 -7.05
N GLY A 112 -9.13 13.03 -7.56
CA GLY A 112 -9.40 13.04 -9.00
C GLY A 112 -8.98 14.35 -9.67
N GLN A 113 -9.18 15.50 -9.01
CA GLN A 113 -8.72 16.80 -9.51
C GLN A 113 -7.19 16.94 -9.42
N ILE A 114 -6.56 16.57 -8.30
CA ILE A 114 -5.11 16.70 -8.10
C ILE A 114 -4.33 15.84 -9.10
N TYR A 115 -4.79 14.61 -9.36
CA TYR A 115 -4.12 13.66 -10.25
C TYR A 115 -4.75 13.61 -11.65
N ASP A 116 -5.59 14.59 -12.00
CA ASP A 116 -6.23 14.70 -13.32
C ASP A 116 -6.97 13.41 -13.76
N VAL A 117 -7.56 12.68 -12.81
CA VAL A 117 -8.30 11.43 -13.07
C VAL A 117 -9.73 11.79 -13.50
N HIS A 118 -9.88 12.41 -14.67
CA HIS A 118 -11.19 12.79 -15.23
C HIS A 118 -12.13 11.59 -15.47
N SER A 119 -11.63 10.35 -15.37
CA SER A 119 -12.38 9.11 -15.68
C SER A 119 -12.74 8.23 -14.48
N MET A 120 -12.58 8.67 -13.22
CA MET A 120 -13.02 7.83 -12.08
C MET A 120 -14.52 7.51 -12.12
N ASN A 121 -15.33 8.32 -12.83
CA ASN A 121 -16.75 8.04 -13.07
C ASN A 121 -17.01 6.70 -13.80
N GLY A 122 -16.04 6.17 -14.55
CA GLY A 122 -16.13 4.85 -15.18
C GLY A 122 -15.71 3.67 -14.29
N TYR A 123 -15.09 3.96 -13.15
CA TYR A 123 -14.57 2.99 -12.17
C TYR A 123 -15.39 2.94 -10.88
N LEU A 124 -16.42 3.78 -10.75
CA LEU A 124 -17.46 3.54 -9.76
C LEU A 124 -18.12 2.20 -10.12
N PRO A 125 -18.07 1.18 -9.24
CA PRO A 125 -18.75 -0.07 -9.52
C PRO A 125 -20.23 0.22 -9.81
N LYS A 126 -20.69 -0.21 -10.98
CA LYS A 126 -22.12 -0.20 -11.32
C LYS A 126 -22.89 -1.26 -10.52
N ASP A 127 -22.17 -2.20 -9.90
CA ASP A 127 -22.72 -3.19 -9.00
C ASP A 127 -23.00 -2.57 -7.63
N GLU A 128 -24.28 -2.53 -7.28
CA GLU A 128 -24.80 -2.15 -5.95
C GLU A 128 -24.24 -3.04 -4.82
N ASP A 129 -23.59 -4.16 -5.16
CA ASP A 129 -23.05 -5.14 -4.21
C ASP A 129 -21.59 -4.90 -3.81
N THR A 130 -20.79 -4.21 -4.63
CA THR A 130 -19.45 -3.75 -4.24
C THR A 130 -19.54 -2.31 -3.71
N LYS A 131 -20.19 -2.14 -2.56
CA LYS A 131 -20.47 -0.84 -1.88
C LYS A 131 -19.23 -0.09 -1.37
N ILE A 132 -18.04 -0.42 -1.86
CA ILE A 132 -16.78 0.08 -1.35
C ILE A 132 -16.07 0.83 -2.48
N SER A 133 -16.26 2.15 -2.45
CA SER A 133 -15.85 3.14 -3.45
C SER A 133 -14.32 3.32 -3.59
N PRO A 134 -13.81 3.61 -4.81
CA PRO A 134 -12.52 4.26 -5.09
C PRO A 134 -11.98 5.28 -4.07
N ALA A 135 -12.87 5.91 -3.31
CA ALA A 135 -12.58 6.85 -2.25
C ALA A 135 -11.62 6.34 -1.15
N TYR A 136 -11.55 5.03 -0.89
CA TYR A 136 -10.69 4.50 0.20
C TYR A 136 -9.20 4.72 -0.03
N VAL A 137 -8.76 4.63 -1.29
CA VAL A 137 -7.37 4.92 -1.63
C VAL A 137 -7.08 6.36 -1.35
N GLY A 138 -8.02 7.22 -1.73
CA GLY A 138 -7.91 8.62 -1.46
C GLY A 138 -7.80 8.92 0.02
N LEU A 139 -8.64 8.26 0.82
CA LEU A 139 -8.65 8.37 2.27
C LEU A 139 -7.32 7.89 2.87
N LEU A 140 -6.82 6.73 2.47
CA LEU A 140 -5.51 6.23 2.93
C LEU A 140 -4.36 7.17 2.56
N VAL A 141 -4.41 7.73 1.35
CA VAL A 141 -3.38 8.58 0.76
C VAL A 141 -3.32 9.95 1.40
N GLU A 142 -4.48 10.58 1.61
CA GLU A 142 -4.57 11.94 2.13
C GLU A 142 -4.59 11.97 3.65
N LEU A 143 -5.30 11.02 4.27
CA LEU A 143 -5.50 11.04 5.71
C LEU A 143 -4.36 10.39 6.47
N LEU A 144 -3.64 9.41 5.90
CA LEU A 144 -2.58 8.67 6.59
C LEU A 144 -1.20 8.95 5.97
N PRO A 145 -0.70 10.20 6.05
CA PRO A 145 0.53 10.62 5.37
C PRO A 145 1.79 9.91 5.89
N LEU A 146 1.65 9.15 6.97
CA LEU A 146 2.69 8.55 7.77
C LEU A 146 2.62 7.03 7.83
N MET A 147 1.67 6.42 7.13
CA MET A 147 1.49 4.97 7.04
C MET A 147 2.76 4.28 6.53
N GLU A 148 3.14 3.18 7.19
CA GLU A 148 4.33 2.38 6.87
C GLU A 148 3.97 0.97 6.39
N THR A 149 2.83 0.44 6.82
CA THR A 149 2.36 -0.89 6.49
C THR A 149 0.90 -0.82 6.05
N LEU A 150 0.59 -1.47 4.93
CA LEU A 150 -0.76 -1.57 4.39
C LEU A 150 -1.06 -3.03 4.05
N HIS A 151 -2.03 -3.61 4.75
CA HIS A 151 -2.59 -4.92 4.43
C HIS A 151 -3.98 -4.73 3.85
N PHE A 152 -4.31 -5.29 2.69
CA PHE A 152 -5.67 -5.16 2.15
C PHE A 152 -6.05 -6.33 1.25
N SER A 153 -7.36 -6.49 1.02
CA SER A 153 -7.88 -7.40 0.01
C SER A 153 -8.25 -6.68 -1.28
N THR A 154 -8.02 -7.31 -2.44
CA THR A 154 -8.34 -6.69 -3.76
C THR A 154 -9.83 -6.49 -4.00
N ASN A 155 -10.69 -7.17 -3.23
CA ASN A 155 -12.14 -6.96 -3.24
C ASN A 155 -12.54 -5.52 -2.89
N PHE A 156 -11.61 -4.73 -2.38
CA PHE A 156 -11.81 -3.38 -1.89
C PHE A 156 -11.41 -2.30 -2.91
N GLY A 157 -11.22 -2.69 -4.18
CA GLY A 157 -11.36 -1.77 -5.31
C GLY A 157 -10.44 -0.56 -5.27
N ILE A 158 -9.19 -0.70 -4.83
CA ILE A 158 -8.20 0.37 -5.02
C ILE A 158 -8.17 0.66 -6.53
N PRO A 159 -8.54 1.87 -7.01
CA PRO A 159 -8.55 2.13 -8.43
C PRO A 159 -7.11 2.09 -8.91
N LEU A 160 -6.81 1.05 -9.67
CA LEU A 160 -5.46 0.81 -10.18
C LEU A 160 -4.92 2.04 -10.92
N ALA A 161 -5.80 2.76 -11.63
CA ALA A 161 -5.48 4.02 -12.31
C ALA A 161 -5.08 5.17 -11.34
N ALA A 162 -5.71 5.27 -10.17
CA ALA A 162 -5.34 6.29 -9.18
C ALA A 162 -3.98 5.97 -8.56
N LEU A 163 -3.76 4.71 -8.18
CA LEU A 163 -2.48 4.24 -7.67
C LEU A 163 -1.36 4.45 -8.70
N GLN A 164 -1.61 4.11 -9.97
CA GLN A 164 -0.70 4.34 -11.10
C GLN A 164 -0.25 5.80 -11.14
N LYS A 165 -1.19 6.76 -11.21
CA LYS A 165 -0.85 8.17 -11.34
C LYS A 165 -0.08 8.71 -10.13
N MET A 166 -0.46 8.28 -8.93
CA MET A 166 0.26 8.62 -7.71
C MET A 166 1.70 8.12 -7.78
N ILE A 167 1.93 6.88 -8.17
CA ILE A 167 3.28 6.32 -8.27
C ILE A 167 4.09 6.98 -9.37
N LEU A 168 3.48 7.23 -10.53
CA LEU A 168 4.14 7.96 -11.61
C LEU A 168 4.57 9.37 -11.15
N SER A 169 3.85 9.99 -10.21
CA SER A 169 4.24 11.29 -9.65
C SER A 169 5.55 11.28 -8.85
N PHE A 170 5.96 10.14 -8.28
CA PHE A 170 7.25 10.02 -7.58
C PHE A 170 8.46 10.18 -8.52
N GLY A 171 8.28 9.93 -9.81
CA GLY A 171 9.33 10.10 -10.83
C GLY A 171 9.40 11.50 -11.43
N LEU A 172 8.45 12.39 -11.14
CA LEU A 172 8.37 13.69 -11.83
C LEU A 172 9.25 14.76 -11.15
N PRO A 173 10.10 15.48 -11.91
CA PRO A 173 10.83 16.63 -11.39
C PRO A 173 9.87 17.72 -10.89
N GLY A 174 10.03 18.16 -9.65
CA GLY A 174 9.19 19.21 -9.05
C GLY A 174 7.84 18.72 -8.51
N ALA A 175 7.62 17.41 -8.39
CA ALA A 175 6.43 16.88 -7.73
C ALA A 175 6.30 17.44 -6.29
N PRO A 176 5.09 17.85 -5.88
CA PRO A 176 4.87 18.44 -4.57
C PRO A 176 5.20 17.42 -3.46
N LYS A 177 5.95 17.85 -2.45
CA LYS A 177 6.21 17.06 -1.24
C LYS A 177 5.36 17.59 -0.09
N PRO A 178 4.81 16.72 0.78
CA PRO A 178 4.95 15.25 0.77
C PRO A 178 4.07 14.56 -0.29
N LEU A 179 4.62 13.54 -0.95
CA LEU A 179 3.82 12.68 -1.82
C LEU A 179 3.08 11.62 -0.97
N PRO A 180 1.89 11.19 -1.39
CA PRO A 180 1.19 10.12 -0.69
C PRO A 180 1.99 8.83 -0.65
N LEU A 181 1.86 8.06 0.43
CA LEU A 181 2.54 6.77 0.59
C LEU A 181 4.08 6.85 0.57
N GLN A 182 4.68 8.04 0.68
CA GLN A 182 6.15 8.22 0.68
C GLN A 182 6.89 7.50 1.82
N TYR A 183 6.14 7.02 2.82
CA TYR A 183 6.66 6.24 3.94
C TYR A 183 6.17 4.80 3.97
N LEU A 184 5.36 4.38 2.99
CA LEU A 184 4.86 3.02 2.89
C LEU A 184 6.02 2.08 2.56
N LYS A 185 6.30 1.15 3.47
CA LYS A 185 7.40 0.18 3.41
C LYS A 185 6.89 -1.22 3.11
N VAL A 186 5.78 -1.61 3.73
CA VAL A 186 5.25 -2.97 3.67
C VAL A 186 3.87 -2.92 3.04
N VAL A 187 3.67 -3.74 2.01
CA VAL A 187 2.37 -3.90 1.38
C VAL A 187 2.04 -5.38 1.32
N THR A 188 0.90 -5.74 1.92
CA THR A 188 0.33 -7.09 1.77
C THR A 188 -1.00 -7.00 1.05
N ILE A 189 -1.13 -7.74 -0.05
CA ILE A 189 -2.32 -7.74 -0.88
C ILE A 189 -2.85 -9.16 -0.94
N LYS A 190 -4.13 -9.34 -0.62
CA LYS A 190 -4.79 -10.65 -0.72
C LYS A 190 -5.96 -10.59 -1.69
N ASN A 191 -5.88 -11.35 -2.77
CA ASN A 191 -7.05 -11.55 -3.60
C ASN A 191 -8.01 -12.52 -2.94
N SER A 192 -9.28 -12.14 -2.77
CA SER A 192 -10.28 -13.07 -2.24
C SER A 192 -11.01 -13.81 -3.36
N PHE A 193 -11.07 -13.23 -4.55
CA PHE A 193 -11.50 -13.93 -5.75
C PHE A 193 -10.30 -14.68 -6.28
N LYS A 194 -10.31 -16.02 -6.36
CA LYS A 194 -9.19 -16.81 -6.90
C LYS A 194 -8.96 -16.61 -8.41
N THR A 195 -9.28 -15.43 -8.93
CA THR A 195 -9.19 -15.01 -10.33
C THR A 195 -7.85 -14.32 -10.60
N TYR A 196 -7.52 -14.11 -11.86
CA TYR A 196 -6.38 -13.28 -12.25
C TYR A 196 -6.54 -11.90 -11.63
N THR A 197 -5.59 -11.53 -10.79
CA THR A 197 -5.30 -10.12 -10.55
C THR A 197 -4.34 -9.64 -11.62
N ARG A 198 -4.09 -8.34 -11.61
CA ARG A 198 -3.16 -7.74 -12.54
C ARG A 198 -1.82 -7.61 -11.84
N GLU A 199 -0.72 -8.01 -12.50
CA GLU A 199 0.66 -7.74 -12.08
C GLU A 199 0.93 -6.26 -11.83
N THR A 200 0.06 -5.42 -12.35
CA THR A 200 0.12 -3.99 -12.18
C THR A 200 0.18 -3.57 -10.71
N TRP A 201 -0.41 -4.35 -9.78
CA TRP A 201 -0.27 -4.14 -8.33
C TRP A 201 1.19 -4.29 -7.87
N CYS A 202 1.76 -5.47 -8.15
CA CYS A 202 3.17 -5.76 -7.92
C CYS A 202 4.06 -4.63 -8.45
N ARG A 203 3.84 -4.27 -9.71
CA ARG A 203 4.62 -3.24 -10.41
C ARG A 203 4.51 -1.91 -9.69
N TYR A 204 3.31 -1.42 -9.45
CA TYR A 204 3.08 -0.13 -8.82
C TYR A 204 3.69 -0.03 -7.42
N PHE A 205 3.38 -0.96 -6.52
CA PHE A 205 3.95 -0.88 -5.18
C PHE A 205 5.47 -1.09 -5.16
N SER A 206 6.02 -1.87 -6.11
CA SER A 206 7.46 -2.01 -6.25
C SER A 206 8.17 -0.70 -6.61
N TYR A 207 7.48 0.26 -7.25
CA TYR A 207 8.06 1.55 -7.64
C TYR A 207 8.02 2.61 -6.55
N LEU A 208 7.39 2.33 -5.40
CA LEU A 208 7.47 3.25 -4.26
C LEU A 208 8.91 3.30 -3.74
N PRO A 209 9.53 4.50 -3.64
CA PRO A 209 10.92 4.62 -3.17
C PRO A 209 11.14 4.07 -1.76
N SER A 210 10.11 4.14 -0.91
CA SER A 210 10.11 3.62 0.45
C SER A 210 9.76 2.14 0.57
N GLY A 211 9.22 1.51 -0.50
CA GLY A 211 8.79 0.12 -0.49
C GLY A 211 9.96 -0.82 -0.22
N ARG A 212 9.76 -1.76 0.70
CA ARG A 212 10.74 -2.76 1.13
C ARG A 212 10.16 -4.16 1.05
N GLU A 213 8.94 -4.34 1.52
CA GLU A 213 8.27 -5.64 1.51
C GLU A 213 7.00 -5.58 0.69
N LEU A 214 6.86 -6.54 -0.22
CA LEU A 214 5.68 -6.75 -1.02
C LEU A 214 5.26 -8.20 -0.93
N CYS A 215 4.11 -8.44 -0.32
CA CYS A 215 3.54 -9.75 -0.11
C CYS A 215 2.20 -9.83 -0.83
N GLU A 216 2.06 -10.80 -1.73
CA GLU A 216 0.85 -11.02 -2.51
C GLU A 216 0.32 -12.41 -2.24
N ALA A 217 -0.99 -12.53 -2.03
CA ALA A 217 -1.67 -13.79 -1.75
C ALA A 217 -2.85 -14.01 -2.70
N ASN A 218 -2.98 -15.21 -3.27
CA ASN A 218 -4.00 -15.59 -4.27
C ASN A 218 -3.99 -14.70 -5.53
N MET A 219 -2.87 -14.06 -5.83
CA MET A 219 -2.78 -13.10 -6.93
C MET A 219 -2.40 -13.83 -8.23
N GLY A 220 -3.10 -13.54 -9.32
CA GLY A 220 -2.70 -13.96 -10.66
C GLY A 220 -2.06 -12.81 -11.44
N SER A 221 -1.48 -13.10 -12.59
CA SER A 221 -1.14 -12.11 -13.62
C SER A 221 -1.24 -12.73 -15.00
N ILE A 222 -1.63 -11.89 -15.96
CA ILE A 222 -1.48 -12.12 -17.38
C ILE A 222 -0.77 -10.89 -17.91
N LEU A 223 0.40 -11.07 -18.55
CA LEU A 223 1.15 -9.99 -19.14
C LEU A 223 0.25 -9.12 -20.05
N GLU A 224 -0.17 -7.97 -19.53
CA GLU A 224 -0.87 -6.98 -20.33
C GLU A 224 0.16 -6.27 -21.21
N ALA A 225 -0.19 -6.02 -22.48
CA ALA A 225 0.64 -5.19 -23.35
C ALA A 225 0.89 -3.86 -22.64
N ASN A 226 2.16 -3.59 -22.31
CA ASN A 226 2.56 -2.47 -21.44
C ASN A 226 1.93 -1.16 -21.94
N PRO A 227 0.86 -0.66 -21.27
CA PRO A 227 0.02 0.37 -21.88
C PRO A 227 0.75 1.71 -21.97
N ASP A 228 1.77 1.93 -21.14
CA ASP A 228 2.34 3.26 -20.95
C ASP A 228 3.68 3.48 -21.67
N GLY A 229 4.33 2.44 -22.20
CA GLY A 229 5.65 2.53 -22.84
C GLY A 229 6.79 3.10 -21.97
N ASN A 230 6.51 3.52 -20.74
CA ASN A 230 7.43 4.22 -19.87
C ASN A 230 8.44 3.25 -19.27
N GLU A 231 9.71 3.66 -19.26
CA GLU A 231 10.75 3.01 -18.46
C GLU A 231 10.46 3.25 -16.98
N TYR A 232 9.85 2.26 -16.33
CA TYR A 232 9.62 2.34 -14.89
C TYR A 232 10.94 2.40 -14.11
N SER A 233 10.88 3.08 -12.98
CA SER A 233 11.97 3.22 -12.02
C SER A 233 12.42 1.88 -11.44
N LYS A 234 13.64 1.86 -10.90
CA LYS A 234 14.16 0.73 -10.12
C LYS A 234 13.32 0.55 -8.86
N SER A 235 13.05 -0.70 -8.51
CA SER A 235 12.40 -1.09 -7.27
C SER A 235 13.42 -1.39 -6.18
N TYR A 236 13.12 -0.92 -4.97
CA TYR A 236 13.91 -1.14 -3.75
C TYR A 236 13.26 -2.15 -2.80
N VAL A 237 12.29 -2.93 -3.29
CA VAL A 237 11.73 -4.06 -2.55
C VAL A 237 12.86 -5.08 -2.30
N ASP A 238 13.08 -5.40 -1.03
CA ASP A 238 14.06 -6.38 -0.57
C ASP A 238 13.42 -7.71 -0.17
N ILE A 239 12.12 -7.73 0.09
CA ILE A 239 11.32 -8.93 0.37
C ILE A 239 10.14 -9.00 -0.60
N LEU A 240 10.13 -10.03 -1.45
CA LEU A 240 9.00 -10.34 -2.33
C LEU A 240 8.42 -11.70 -1.97
N CYS A 241 7.14 -11.74 -1.61
CA CYS A 241 6.40 -12.95 -1.32
C CYS A 241 5.21 -13.07 -2.27
N ILE A 242 5.07 -14.21 -2.93
CA ILE A 242 3.94 -14.55 -3.79
C ILE A 242 3.40 -15.88 -3.28
N ASP A 243 2.30 -15.83 -2.52
CA ASP A 243 1.64 -16.97 -1.89
C ASP A 243 0.33 -17.32 -2.62
N ASP A 244 0.13 -18.60 -2.90
CA ASP A 244 -0.97 -19.12 -3.73
C ASP A 244 -1.16 -18.33 -5.06
N GLY A 245 -0.06 -17.83 -5.62
CA GLY A 245 -0.06 -16.88 -6.72
C GLY A 245 0.29 -17.48 -8.08
N ARG A 246 -0.37 -17.01 -9.13
CA ARG A 246 -0.16 -17.41 -10.53
C ARG A 246 0.37 -16.25 -11.36
N ILE A 247 1.67 -16.02 -11.29
CA ILE A 247 2.32 -15.02 -12.13
C ILE A 247 2.77 -15.67 -13.44
N ASP A 248 2.45 -15.05 -14.58
CA ASP A 248 3.01 -15.51 -15.85
C ASP A 248 4.51 -15.17 -15.92
N ALA A 249 5.27 -15.99 -16.65
CA ALA A 249 6.71 -15.85 -16.76
C ALA A 249 7.17 -14.49 -17.29
N GLY A 250 6.42 -13.89 -18.22
CA GLY A 250 6.75 -12.59 -18.80
C GLY A 250 6.58 -11.46 -17.79
N SER A 251 5.48 -11.46 -17.04
CA SER A 251 5.25 -10.50 -15.96
C SER A 251 6.27 -10.65 -14.85
N PHE A 252 6.60 -11.89 -14.47
CA PHE A 252 7.64 -12.15 -13.47
C PHE A 252 9.01 -11.63 -13.91
N TYR A 253 9.42 -11.95 -15.14
CA TYR A 253 10.65 -11.43 -15.74
C TYR A 253 10.68 -9.89 -15.70
N LEU A 254 9.58 -9.23 -16.07
CA LEU A 254 9.48 -7.78 -16.06
C LEU A 254 9.62 -7.20 -14.64
N ILE A 255 8.94 -7.78 -13.65
CA ILE A 255 9.05 -7.37 -12.23
C ILE A 255 10.50 -7.53 -11.77
N MET A 256 11.08 -8.71 -12.00
CA MET A 256 12.45 -9.03 -11.58
C MET A 256 13.49 -8.12 -12.23
N SER A 257 13.32 -7.76 -13.50
CA SER A 257 14.24 -6.84 -14.22
C SER A 257 14.35 -5.44 -13.58
N LYS A 258 13.39 -5.08 -12.71
CA LYS A 258 13.36 -3.79 -12.00
C LYS A 258 13.80 -3.90 -10.54
N MET A 259 13.88 -5.10 -9.97
CA MET A 259 14.25 -5.32 -8.58
C MET A 259 15.76 -5.21 -8.41
N VAL A 260 16.25 -4.15 -7.75
CA VAL A 260 17.70 -3.96 -7.51
C VAL A 260 18.15 -4.28 -6.10
N ALA A 261 17.22 -4.52 -5.18
CA ALA A 261 17.50 -4.72 -3.77
C ALA A 261 16.98 -6.06 -3.23
N LEU A 262 16.50 -6.97 -4.08
CA LEU A 262 15.84 -8.20 -3.64
C LEU A 262 16.81 -9.11 -2.87
N ARG A 263 16.48 -9.37 -1.60
CA ARG A 263 17.25 -10.24 -0.69
C ARG A 263 16.50 -11.50 -0.31
N ARG A 264 15.17 -11.45 -0.23
CA ARG A 264 14.34 -12.59 0.16
C ARG A 264 13.24 -12.77 -0.85
N PHE A 265 13.15 -13.98 -1.39
CA PHE A 265 12.09 -14.36 -2.30
C PHE A 265 11.35 -15.58 -1.77
N LYS A 266 10.02 -15.47 -1.71
CA LYS A 266 9.13 -16.59 -1.41
C LYS A 266 8.11 -16.75 -2.52
N TYR A 267 7.98 -17.97 -3.03
CA TYR A 267 6.96 -18.35 -4.00
C TYR A 267 6.29 -19.65 -3.56
N PHE A 268 4.98 -19.62 -3.37
CA PHE A 268 4.19 -20.81 -3.07
C PHE A 268 3.01 -20.91 -4.04
N ASP A 269 2.90 -22.02 -4.76
CA ASP A 269 1.75 -22.33 -5.60
C ASP A 269 0.99 -23.52 -4.99
N ASN A 270 -0.15 -23.24 -4.33
CA ASN A 270 -1.02 -24.26 -3.76
C ASN A 270 -2.16 -24.68 -4.71
N VAL A 271 -2.24 -24.12 -5.92
CA VAL A 271 -3.40 -24.31 -6.79
C VAL A 271 -3.21 -25.49 -7.74
N HIS A 272 -3.69 -26.67 -7.34
CA HIS A 272 -3.87 -27.84 -8.22
C HIS A 272 -4.90 -27.66 -9.37
N ARG A 273 -5.54 -26.49 -9.51
CA ARG A 273 -6.52 -26.26 -10.60
C ARG A 273 -5.81 -26.26 -11.94
N LYS A 274 -6.32 -26.97 -12.93
CA LYS A 274 -5.67 -27.02 -14.23
C LYS A 274 -5.78 -25.64 -14.88
N LEU A 275 -4.70 -25.13 -15.48
CA LEU A 275 -4.72 -23.90 -16.30
C LEU A 275 -5.80 -23.94 -17.39
N SER A 276 -6.14 -25.15 -17.85
CA SER A 276 -7.25 -25.40 -18.78
C SER A 276 -8.60 -24.93 -18.26
N ASP A 277 -8.82 -24.93 -16.95
CA ASP A 277 -10.10 -24.50 -16.35
C ASP A 277 -10.32 -22.98 -16.52
N TRP A 278 -9.29 -22.27 -16.98
CA TRP A 278 -9.25 -20.82 -17.12
C TRP A 278 -9.03 -20.36 -18.56
N GLY A 279 -9.04 -21.27 -19.54
CA GLY A 279 -8.89 -20.94 -20.96
C GLY A 279 -7.48 -20.45 -21.36
N VAL A 280 -6.49 -20.57 -20.48
CA VAL A 280 -5.09 -20.19 -20.79
C VAL A 280 -4.38 -21.39 -21.42
N PRO A 281 -3.68 -21.22 -22.56
CA PRO A 281 -2.96 -22.31 -23.20
C PRO A 281 -1.96 -22.99 -22.25
N LEU A 282 -1.89 -24.33 -22.32
CA LEU A 282 -1.09 -25.20 -21.45
C LEU A 282 0.45 -24.98 -21.49
N GLN A 283 0.97 -23.95 -22.16
CA GLN A 283 2.39 -23.62 -22.18
C GLN A 283 2.94 -23.13 -20.83
N ALA A 284 2.08 -22.89 -19.85
CA ALA A 284 2.47 -22.50 -18.49
C ALA A 284 3.13 -23.61 -17.65
N VAL A 285 3.33 -24.82 -18.19
CA VAL A 285 4.07 -25.92 -17.52
C VAL A 285 5.56 -25.58 -17.29
N ASN A 286 6.09 -24.55 -17.94
CA ASN A 286 7.46 -24.03 -17.70
C ASN A 286 7.52 -22.87 -16.68
N GLY A 287 6.42 -22.54 -15.98
CA GLY A 287 6.35 -21.36 -15.11
C GLY A 287 7.40 -21.32 -13.99
N ALA A 288 7.56 -22.43 -13.25
CA ALA A 288 8.53 -22.51 -12.16
C ALA A 288 9.98 -22.37 -12.66
N GLN A 289 10.30 -23.00 -13.80
CA GLN A 289 11.63 -22.88 -14.40
C GLN A 289 11.89 -21.43 -14.82
N ALA A 290 10.95 -20.78 -15.49
CA ALA A 290 11.10 -19.38 -15.92
C ALA A 290 11.22 -18.40 -14.74
N ILE A 291 10.54 -18.67 -13.62
CA ILE A 291 10.70 -17.94 -12.36
C ILE A 291 12.14 -18.08 -11.85
N VAL A 292 12.65 -19.32 -11.78
CA VAL A 292 14.03 -19.58 -11.34
C VAL A 292 15.05 -18.91 -12.27
N GLU A 293 14.87 -19.02 -13.58
CA GLU A 293 15.75 -18.37 -14.58
C GLU A 293 15.77 -16.85 -14.38
N SER A 294 14.61 -16.22 -14.19
CA SER A 294 14.51 -14.77 -13.94
C SER A 294 15.19 -14.36 -12.62
N LEU A 295 15.04 -15.17 -11.56
CA LEU A 295 15.74 -14.93 -10.28
C LEU A 295 17.26 -15.04 -10.44
N VAL A 296 17.72 -16.05 -11.17
CA VAL A 296 19.14 -16.26 -11.42
C VAL A 296 19.72 -15.09 -12.21
N GLU A 297 19.01 -14.63 -13.24
CA GLU A 297 19.45 -13.52 -14.08
C GLU A 297 19.51 -12.19 -13.32
N PHE A 298 18.47 -11.84 -12.57
CA PHE A 298 18.34 -10.49 -12.00
C PHE A 298 18.72 -10.36 -10.52
N ALA A 299 18.60 -11.42 -9.72
CA ALA A 299 18.72 -11.33 -8.26
C ALA A 299 19.73 -12.31 -7.63
N ALA A 300 20.36 -13.21 -8.39
CA ALA A 300 21.32 -14.19 -7.84
C ALA A 300 22.44 -13.55 -7.01
N HIS A 301 22.85 -12.33 -7.35
CA HIS A 301 23.94 -11.62 -6.68
C HIS A 301 23.53 -10.99 -5.34
N SER A 302 22.24 -10.83 -5.07
CA SER A 302 21.71 -10.16 -3.87
C SER A 302 20.86 -11.06 -2.98
N LEU A 303 20.46 -12.23 -3.47
CA LEU A 303 19.54 -13.13 -2.77
C LEU A 303 20.20 -13.80 -1.56
N GLU A 304 19.64 -13.56 -0.38
CA GLU A 304 20.04 -14.14 0.91
C GLU A 304 19.14 -15.34 1.30
N SER A 305 17.89 -15.36 0.85
CA SER A 305 16.91 -16.41 1.15
C SER A 305 16.00 -16.70 -0.03
N LEU A 306 15.78 -17.99 -0.31
CA LEU A 306 14.91 -18.50 -1.37
C LEU A 306 14.02 -19.60 -0.82
N ASP A 307 12.71 -19.40 -0.90
CA ASP A 307 11.69 -20.40 -0.55
C ASP A 307 10.74 -20.61 -1.75
N ILE A 308 10.78 -21.80 -2.35
CA ILE A 308 9.92 -22.16 -3.49
C ILE A 308 9.18 -23.46 -3.12
N GLY A 309 7.85 -23.37 -3.01
CA GLY A 309 6.97 -24.52 -2.78
C GLY A 309 5.97 -24.69 -3.91
N VAL A 310 5.85 -25.92 -4.44
CA VAL A 310 4.81 -26.30 -5.41
C VAL A 310 4.00 -27.45 -4.82
N ALA A 311 2.71 -27.25 -4.59
CA ALA A 311 1.84 -28.29 -4.08
C ALA A 311 1.75 -29.46 -5.08
N GLY A 312 2.03 -30.69 -4.63
CA GLY A 312 1.89 -31.92 -5.43
C GLY A 312 3.18 -32.66 -5.78
N GLN A 313 4.34 -32.19 -5.34
CA GLN A 313 5.61 -32.91 -5.43
C GLN A 313 6.11 -33.25 -4.02
N VAL A 314 5.43 -34.19 -3.36
CA VAL A 314 5.95 -34.95 -2.21
C VAL A 314 5.68 -36.43 -2.47
#